data_AF-A0A1M5E3A1-F1
#
_entry.id   AF-A0A1M5E3A1-F1
#
_cell.length_a   1.000
_cell.length_b   1.000
_cell.length_c   1.000
_cell.angle_alpha   90.00
_cell.angle_beta   90.00
_cell.angle_gamma   90.00
#
_symmetry.space_group_name_H-M   'P 1'
#
loop_
_entity.id
_entity.type
_entity.pdbx_description
1 polymer ?
#
loop_
_entity_poly.entity_id
_entity_poly.type
_entity_poly.pdbx_seq_one_letter_code
_entity_poly.pdbx_strand_id
1 'polypeptide(L)'
;MRTEELINKTITNIFSLVKTEVGGLDIGDCFIEIDNEIIIDIPFGFCEDILIKDLDKDAVSLFADLADYPVYHVNKDNKTVGEIAENYQQQRRTIFNRLRKVLFGQNIAIKDYQPYKVDYRENKLKHIKDRKIIDFLWYDDDSQKGFILLDNSYLITETNIALHGTGLAGLNLYENLNDLINVKGNDYFKLTDKKGIR
;
A
#
# COMPACT_ATOMS: atom_id res chain seq x y z
N MET A 1 19.98 -8.03 -16.37
CA MET A 1 20.72 -7.74 -15.11
C MET A 1 20.36 -8.87 -14.17
N ARG A 2 21.30 -9.42 -13.42
CA ARG A 2 20.98 -10.52 -12.49
C ARG A 2 20.55 -10.00 -11.12
N THR A 3 19.71 -10.77 -10.44
CA THR A 3 19.22 -10.44 -9.09
C THR A 3 20.36 -10.27 -8.08
N GLU A 4 21.47 -11.01 -8.23
CA GLU A 4 22.64 -10.87 -7.37
C GLU A 4 23.32 -9.50 -7.50
N GLU A 5 23.20 -8.82 -8.64
CA GLU A 5 23.77 -7.50 -8.87
C GLU A 5 23.02 -6.39 -8.11
N LEU A 6 21.79 -6.70 -7.65
CA LEU A 6 20.99 -5.80 -6.83
C LEU A 6 21.34 -5.87 -5.34
N ILE A 7 22.10 -6.87 -4.91
CA ILE A 7 22.51 -6.98 -3.51
C ILE A 7 23.43 -5.80 -3.14
N ASN A 8 23.15 -5.20 -1.98
CA ASN A 8 23.72 -3.95 -1.46
C ASN A 8 23.38 -2.68 -2.22
N LYS A 9 22.54 -2.76 -3.26
CA LYS A 9 22.00 -1.59 -3.95
C LYS A 9 20.91 -0.93 -3.12
N THR A 10 20.68 0.36 -3.35
CA THR A 10 19.78 1.18 -2.54
C THR A 10 18.47 1.41 -3.28
N ILE A 11 17.35 1.21 -2.61
CA ILE A 11 16.03 1.62 -3.11
C ILE A 11 15.90 3.14 -2.94
N THR A 12 15.89 3.88 -4.03
CA THR A 12 15.78 5.35 -4.01
C THR A 12 14.35 5.81 -4.20
N ASN A 13 13.56 5.03 -4.95
CA ASN A 13 12.15 5.28 -5.13
C ASN A 13 11.35 3.99 -5.38
N ILE A 14 10.05 4.05 -5.13
CA ILE A 14 9.09 3.05 -5.60
C ILE A 14 7.95 3.81 -6.26
N PHE A 15 7.69 3.48 -7.52
CA PHE A 15 6.57 3.99 -8.27
C PHE A 15 5.46 2.95 -8.30
N SER A 16 4.21 3.40 -8.32
CA SER A 16 3.06 2.52 -8.48
C SER A 16 2.16 3.01 -9.60
N LEU A 17 1.65 2.07 -10.37
CA LEU A 17 0.59 2.27 -11.35
C LEU A 17 -0.59 1.40 -10.94
N VAL A 18 -1.66 2.03 -10.46
CA VAL A 18 -2.89 1.32 -10.05
C VAL A 18 -4.00 1.62 -11.05
N LYS A 19 -4.64 0.57 -11.55
CA LYS A 19 -5.82 0.63 -12.39
C LYS A 19 -6.97 -0.03 -11.66
N THR A 20 -8.06 0.70 -11.46
CA THR A 20 -9.27 0.21 -10.80
C THR A 20 -10.40 0.09 -11.81
N GLU A 21 -11.08 -1.04 -11.83
CA GLU A 21 -12.25 -1.28 -12.67
C GLU A 21 -13.51 -1.48 -11.82
N VAL A 22 -14.58 -0.73 -12.12
CA VAL A 22 -15.86 -0.81 -11.40
C VAL A 22 -16.48 -2.19 -11.62
N GLY A 23 -16.57 -2.99 -10.55
CA GLY A 23 -17.07 -4.37 -10.59
C GLY A 23 -16.07 -5.38 -11.18
N GLY A 24 -14.82 -4.97 -11.41
CA GLY A 24 -13.74 -5.77 -11.99
C GLY A 24 -12.67 -6.16 -10.97
N LEU A 25 -11.41 -6.18 -11.41
CA LEU A 25 -10.23 -6.44 -10.58
C LEU A 25 -9.47 -5.13 -10.36
N ASP A 26 -8.87 -4.99 -9.19
CA ASP A 26 -7.87 -3.96 -8.96
C ASP A 26 -6.53 -4.50 -9.47
N ILE A 27 -5.87 -3.74 -10.34
CA ILE A 27 -4.55 -4.07 -10.89
C ILE A 27 -3.55 -3.05 -10.36
N GLY A 28 -2.40 -3.53 -9.88
CA GLY A 28 -1.34 -2.66 -9.36
C GLY A 28 0.01 -3.17 -9.81
N ASP A 29 0.77 -2.33 -10.50
CA ASP A 29 2.17 -2.60 -10.84
C ASP A 29 3.09 -1.70 -9.99
N CYS A 30 4.18 -2.26 -9.49
CA CYS A 30 5.20 -1.50 -8.75
C CYS A 30 6.52 -1.52 -9.51
N PHE A 31 7.18 -0.36 -9.58
CA PHE A 31 8.49 -0.19 -10.19
C PHE A 31 9.46 0.34 -9.15
N ILE A 32 10.59 -0.32 -8.99
CA ILE A 32 11.58 0.04 -7.99
C ILE A 32 12.72 0.76 -8.68
N GLU A 33 13.00 1.98 -8.22
CA GLU A 33 14.19 2.72 -8.63
C GLU A 33 15.35 2.36 -7.71
N ILE A 34 16.46 2.00 -8.33
CA ILE A 34 17.67 1.58 -7.65
C ILE A 34 18.78 2.58 -7.95
N ASP A 35 19.43 3.06 -6.88
CA ASP A 35 20.56 4.01 -6.91
C ASP A 35 20.29 5.32 -7.71
N ASN A 36 19.02 5.71 -7.92
CA ASN A 36 18.58 6.83 -8.80
C ASN A 36 18.91 6.66 -10.29
N GLU A 37 19.19 5.44 -10.75
CA GLU A 37 19.69 5.20 -12.11
C GLU A 37 18.81 4.24 -12.90
N ILE A 38 18.43 3.13 -12.28
CA ILE A 38 17.75 2.04 -12.97
C ILE A 38 16.38 1.80 -12.36
N ILE A 39 15.43 1.46 -13.21
CA ILE A 39 14.08 1.09 -12.80
C ILE A 39 13.87 -0.37 -13.15
N ILE A 40 13.44 -1.14 -12.15
CA ILE A 40 13.23 -2.57 -12.25
C ILE A 40 11.82 -2.93 -11.76
N ASP A 41 11.41 -4.14 -12.09
CA ASP A 41 10.28 -4.80 -11.43
C ASP A 41 10.78 -5.76 -10.34
N ILE A 42 9.91 -6.16 -9.41
CA ILE A 42 10.21 -7.23 -8.45
C ILE A 42 10.23 -8.57 -9.20
N PRO A 43 11.32 -9.35 -9.13
CA PRO A 43 11.49 -10.57 -9.91
C PRO A 43 10.55 -11.70 -9.46
N PHE A 44 9.97 -12.42 -10.43
CA PHE A 44 9.18 -13.63 -10.19
C PHE A 44 10.05 -14.83 -9.81
N GLY A 45 11.23 -14.96 -10.41
CA GLY A 45 12.09 -16.13 -10.25
C GLY A 45 13.49 -15.86 -9.72
N PHE A 46 14.08 -16.91 -9.15
CA PHE A 46 15.41 -16.96 -8.54
C PHE A 46 16.59 -16.63 -9.48
N CYS A 47 16.45 -16.88 -10.79
CA CYS A 47 17.54 -16.81 -11.78
C CYS A 47 17.14 -16.06 -13.06
N GLU A 48 16.07 -15.26 -13.01
CA GLU A 48 15.64 -14.53 -14.19
C GLU A 48 16.47 -13.26 -14.36
N ASP A 49 16.77 -12.93 -15.62
CA ASP A 49 17.28 -11.61 -15.94
C ASP A 49 16.22 -10.58 -15.56
N ILE A 50 16.57 -9.72 -14.61
CA ILE A 50 15.77 -8.56 -14.26
C ILE A 50 15.78 -7.63 -15.46
N LEU A 51 14.56 -7.40 -15.96
CA LEU A 51 14.31 -6.48 -17.05
C LEU A 51 14.38 -5.05 -16.51
N ILE A 52 15.28 -4.25 -17.07
CA ILE A 52 15.27 -2.81 -16.87
C ILE A 52 14.06 -2.25 -17.62
N LYS A 53 13.26 -1.44 -16.94
CA LYS A 53 12.02 -0.87 -17.46
C LYS A 53 12.20 0.63 -17.68
N ASP A 54 11.51 1.15 -18.68
CA ASP A 54 11.20 2.57 -18.72
C ASP A 54 10.05 2.85 -17.75
N LEU A 55 10.08 4.00 -17.08
CA LEU A 55 9.00 4.40 -16.18
C LEU A 55 7.75 4.77 -16.98
N ASP A 56 6.61 4.19 -16.62
CA ASP A 56 5.34 4.64 -17.15
C ASP A 56 5.06 6.08 -16.72
N LYS A 57 4.64 6.93 -17.66
CA LYS A 57 4.34 8.35 -17.43
C LYS A 57 3.24 8.59 -16.40
N ASP A 58 2.35 7.62 -16.22
CA ASP A 58 1.20 7.70 -15.30
C ASP A 58 1.54 7.06 -13.94
N ALA A 59 2.74 6.47 -13.79
CA ALA A 59 3.19 5.92 -12.51
C ALA A 59 3.50 7.05 -11.52
N VAL A 60 3.04 6.87 -10.28
CA VAL A 60 3.22 7.85 -9.21
C VAL A 60 4.23 7.37 -8.19
N SER A 61 5.09 8.27 -7.73
CA SER A 61 6.05 7.97 -6.65
C SER A 61 5.29 7.75 -5.34
N LEU A 62 5.49 6.58 -4.72
CA LEU A 62 4.98 6.27 -3.40
C LEU A 62 5.72 7.06 -2.30
N PHE A 63 6.90 7.60 -2.61
CA PHE A 63 7.68 8.44 -1.68
C PHE A 63 7.47 9.94 -1.90
N ALA A 64 6.51 10.34 -2.75
CA ALA A 64 6.19 11.75 -2.99
C ALA A 64 5.72 12.47 -1.71
N ASP A 65 4.96 11.77 -0.88
CA ASP A 65 4.57 12.22 0.46
C ASP A 65 4.77 11.09 1.47
N LEU A 66 5.69 11.32 2.41
CA LEU A 66 5.99 10.42 3.50
C LEU A 66 5.38 10.89 4.83
N ALA A 67 4.51 11.90 4.85
CA ALA A 67 3.84 12.31 6.07
C ALA A 67 2.98 11.18 6.65
N ASP A 68 2.84 11.18 7.98
CA ASP A 68 1.88 10.30 8.66
C ASP A 68 0.47 10.75 8.30
N TYR A 69 -0.45 9.80 8.12
CA TYR A 69 -1.79 10.11 7.65
C TYR A 69 -2.78 10.25 8.81
N PRO A 70 -3.69 11.24 8.75
CA PRO A 70 -4.69 11.44 9.78
C PRO A 70 -5.76 10.36 9.73
N VAL A 71 -6.06 9.77 10.87
CA VAL A 71 -7.21 8.90 11.11
C VAL A 71 -8.26 9.70 11.87
N TYR A 72 -9.33 10.04 11.16
CA TYR A 72 -10.43 10.82 11.71
C TYR A 72 -11.41 9.90 12.42
N HIS A 73 -11.55 10.06 13.74
CA HIS A 73 -12.58 9.39 14.50
C HIS A 73 -13.86 10.23 14.42
N VAL A 74 -14.89 9.63 13.85
CA VAL A 74 -16.26 10.17 13.75
C VAL A 74 -17.18 9.36 14.66
N ASN A 75 -18.39 9.86 14.88
CA ASN A 75 -19.41 9.18 15.69
C ASN A 75 -18.97 8.91 17.14
N LYS A 76 -18.64 9.97 17.87
CA LYS A 76 -18.18 9.92 19.27
C LYS A 76 -19.07 9.09 20.18
N ASP A 77 -20.38 9.10 19.92
CA ASP A 77 -21.39 8.46 20.75
C ASP A 77 -21.67 6.99 20.33
N ASN A 78 -20.93 6.43 19.36
CA ASN A 78 -21.11 5.08 18.81
C ASN A 78 -22.56 4.78 18.36
N LYS A 79 -23.26 5.79 17.83
CA LYS A 79 -24.62 5.62 17.30
C LYS A 79 -24.59 4.72 16.07
N THR A 80 -25.63 3.93 15.91
CA THR A 80 -25.83 3.14 14.70
C THR A 80 -26.09 4.05 13.50
N VAL A 81 -25.82 3.55 12.29
CA VAL A 81 -26.15 4.27 11.03
C VAL A 81 -27.64 4.61 10.96
N GLY A 82 -28.51 3.73 11.48
CA GLY A 82 -29.95 3.96 11.59
C GLY A 82 -30.28 5.17 12.47
N GLU A 83 -29.74 5.23 13.68
CA GLU A 83 -29.96 6.36 14.61
C GLU A 83 -29.43 7.70 14.05
N ILE A 84 -28.29 7.68 13.36
CA ILE A 84 -27.74 8.88 12.69
C ILE A 84 -28.68 9.33 11.56
N ALA A 85 -29.16 8.38 10.74
CA ALA A 85 -30.08 8.68 9.65
C ALA A 85 -31.44 9.20 10.15
N GLU A 86 -32.00 8.62 11.20
CA GLU A 86 -33.24 9.07 11.83
C GLU A 86 -33.11 10.47 12.42
N ASN A 87 -32.05 10.74 13.19
CA ASN A 87 -31.76 12.07 13.73
C ASN A 87 -31.59 13.11 12.62
N TYR A 88 -30.89 12.77 11.53
CA TYR A 88 -30.75 13.65 10.39
C TYR A 88 -32.09 13.93 9.69
N GLN A 89 -32.94 12.90 9.50
CA GLN A 89 -34.27 13.08 8.92
C GLN A 89 -35.17 13.95 9.80
N GLN A 90 -35.13 13.76 11.13
CA GLN A 90 -35.88 14.57 12.08
C GLN A 90 -35.42 16.03 12.03
N GLN A 91 -34.11 16.29 12.08
CA GLN A 91 -33.53 17.64 11.97
C GLN A 91 -33.87 18.32 10.64
N ARG A 92 -33.91 17.55 9.53
CA ARG A 92 -34.30 18.06 8.21
C ARG A 92 -35.79 18.38 8.08
N ARG A 93 -36.66 17.74 8.88
CA ARG A 93 -38.11 17.99 8.90
C ARG A 93 -38.49 19.21 9.71
N THR A 94 -37.63 19.70 10.61
CA THR A 94 -37.88 20.90 11.41
C THR A 94 -38.06 22.15 10.52
N ILE A 95 -39.17 22.85 10.68
CA ILE A 95 -39.59 24.00 9.85
C ILE A 95 -38.51 25.10 9.77
N PHE A 96 -37.83 25.37 10.89
CA PHE A 96 -36.73 26.33 10.97
C PHE A 96 -35.54 25.97 10.07
N ASN A 97 -35.19 24.69 9.97
CA ASN A 97 -34.08 24.22 9.13
C ASN A 97 -34.43 24.21 7.63
N ARG A 98 -35.71 24.00 7.29
CA ARG A 98 -36.20 24.16 5.91
C ARG A 98 -36.10 25.62 5.46
N LEU A 99 -36.51 26.56 6.31
CA LEU A 99 -36.37 28.00 6.06
C LEU A 99 -34.90 28.42 5.93
N ARG A 100 -34.02 27.93 6.81
CA ARG A 100 -32.58 28.22 6.75
C ARG A 100 -31.92 27.70 5.46
N LYS A 101 -32.32 26.53 4.96
CA LYS A 101 -31.84 26.01 3.67
C LYS A 101 -32.29 26.89 2.50
N VAL A 102 -33.54 27.35 2.51
CA VAL A 102 -34.10 28.22 1.47
C VAL A 102 -33.45 29.61 1.48
N LEU A 103 -33.16 30.16 2.66
CA LEU A 103 -32.60 31.50 2.82
C LEU A 103 -31.08 31.57 2.64
N PHE A 104 -30.34 30.53 3.04
CA PHE A 104 -28.87 30.57 3.12
C PHE A 104 -28.15 29.45 2.37
N GLY A 105 -28.87 28.54 1.68
CA GLY A 105 -28.27 27.46 0.88
C GLY A 105 -27.46 26.42 1.65
N GLN A 106 -27.39 26.51 2.99
CA GLN A 106 -26.60 25.60 3.82
C GLN A 106 -27.35 24.29 4.05
N ASN A 107 -26.75 23.16 3.64
CA ASN A 107 -27.20 21.84 4.06
C ASN A 107 -26.89 21.62 5.55
N ILE A 108 -27.75 20.88 6.23
CA ILE A 108 -27.53 20.53 7.64
C ILE A 108 -26.32 19.58 7.70
N ALA A 109 -25.26 19.99 8.39
CA ALA A 109 -24.12 19.11 8.63
C ALA A 109 -24.57 17.98 9.59
N ILE A 110 -24.29 16.72 9.22
CA ILE A 110 -24.48 15.59 10.11
C ILE A 110 -23.38 15.68 11.16
N LYS A 111 -23.74 16.13 12.37
CA LYS A 111 -22.77 16.35 13.46
C LYS A 111 -22.02 15.07 13.82
N ASP A 112 -22.67 13.92 13.72
CA ASP A 112 -22.06 12.62 14.02
C ASP A 112 -20.95 12.22 13.03
N TYR A 113 -20.88 12.82 11.84
CA TYR A 113 -19.77 12.63 10.89
C TYR A 113 -18.68 13.72 11.00
N GLN A 114 -18.83 14.69 11.90
CA GLN A 114 -17.75 15.63 12.19
C GLN A 114 -16.68 14.91 13.03
N PRO A 115 -15.39 14.99 12.64
CA PRO A 115 -14.32 14.40 13.42
C PRO A 115 -14.26 15.00 14.83
N TYR A 116 -14.23 14.15 15.85
CA TYR A 116 -14.07 14.59 17.25
C TYR A 116 -12.66 14.32 17.80
N LYS A 117 -11.89 13.47 17.11
CA LYS A 117 -10.50 13.15 17.41
C LYS A 117 -9.78 12.84 16.11
N VAL A 118 -8.52 13.26 16.03
CA VAL A 118 -7.61 12.91 14.94
C VAL A 118 -6.41 12.23 15.57
N ASP A 119 -6.17 10.98 15.19
CA ASP A 119 -4.92 10.28 15.46
C ASP A 119 -4.08 10.29 14.18
N TYR A 120 -2.77 10.11 14.30
CA TYR A 120 -1.88 9.98 13.14
C TYR A 120 -1.34 8.57 13.09
N ARG A 121 -1.55 7.90 11.97
CA ARG A 121 -0.98 6.58 11.72
C ARG A 121 0.29 6.73 10.92
N GLU A 122 1.32 6.04 11.37
CA GLU A 122 2.64 6.12 10.75
C GLU A 122 2.59 5.67 9.28
N ASN A 123 3.25 6.44 8.42
CA ASN A 123 3.53 6.02 7.05
C ASN A 123 4.76 5.11 7.03
N LYS A 124 4.52 3.80 6.90
CA LYS A 124 5.59 2.79 6.93
C LYS A 124 6.58 2.87 5.76
N LEU A 125 6.24 3.58 4.67
CA LEU A 125 7.15 3.78 3.54
C LEU A 125 8.42 4.54 3.92
N LYS A 126 8.39 5.31 5.02
CA LYS A 126 9.58 5.93 5.63
C LYS A 126 10.69 4.93 5.94
N HIS A 127 10.32 3.68 6.22
CA HIS A 127 11.27 2.61 6.54
C HIS A 127 11.84 1.93 5.29
N ILE A 128 11.40 2.30 4.08
CA ILE A 128 11.79 1.61 2.83
C ILE A 128 12.68 2.50 1.97
N LYS A 129 12.41 3.80 1.96
CA LYS A 129 13.22 4.76 1.22
C LYS A 129 14.67 4.74 1.71
N ASP A 130 15.60 4.78 0.77
CA ASP A 130 17.04 4.83 0.97
C ASP A 130 17.61 3.61 1.73
N ARG A 131 16.89 2.48 1.73
CA ARG A 131 17.35 1.21 2.32
C ARG A 131 18.09 0.34 1.31
N LYS A 132 19.04 -0.44 1.83
CA LYS A 132 19.80 -1.39 1.03
C LYS A 132 19.08 -2.72 0.93
N ILE A 133 19.10 -3.30 -0.26
CA ILE A 133 18.69 -4.68 -0.50
C ILE A 133 19.78 -5.60 0.04
N ILE A 134 19.43 -6.52 0.93
CA ILE A 134 20.39 -7.49 1.48
C ILE A 134 20.14 -8.91 0.99
N ASP A 135 18.92 -9.23 0.58
CA ASP A 135 18.59 -10.54 0.04
C ASP A 135 17.28 -10.51 -0.75
N PHE A 136 17.00 -11.61 -1.44
CA PHE A 136 15.72 -11.90 -2.06
C PHE A 136 15.22 -13.25 -1.57
N LEU A 137 13.91 -13.35 -1.37
CA LEU A 137 13.24 -14.57 -0.92
C LEU A 137 12.17 -14.97 -1.93
N TRP A 138 12.02 -16.26 -2.15
CA TRP A 138 10.92 -16.82 -2.92
C TRP A 138 10.38 -18.07 -2.25
N TYR A 139 9.13 -18.37 -2.55
CA TYR A 139 8.49 -19.64 -2.26
C TYR A 139 8.50 -20.49 -3.54
N ASP A 140 8.21 -21.79 -3.43
CA ASP A 140 8.19 -22.71 -4.58
C ASP A 140 7.06 -22.41 -5.61
N ASP A 141 6.18 -21.46 -5.31
CA ASP A 141 5.13 -20.97 -6.21
C ASP A 141 5.68 -19.85 -7.13
N ASP A 142 5.84 -20.16 -8.41
CA ASP A 142 6.32 -19.23 -9.45
C ASP A 142 5.23 -18.27 -9.96
N SER A 143 3.99 -18.43 -9.52
CA SER A 143 2.89 -17.52 -9.87
C SER A 143 2.93 -16.18 -9.12
N GLN A 144 3.85 -16.03 -8.17
CA GLN A 144 3.97 -14.86 -7.31
C GLN A 144 5.34 -14.23 -7.40
N LYS A 145 5.37 -12.90 -7.30
CA LYS A 145 6.62 -12.16 -7.19
C LYS A 145 7.37 -12.53 -5.92
N GLY A 146 8.69 -12.48 -6.00
CA GLY A 146 9.57 -12.64 -4.84
C GLY A 146 9.41 -11.53 -3.82
N PHE A 147 10.19 -11.64 -2.75
CA PHE A 147 10.29 -10.64 -1.69
C PHE A 147 11.71 -10.07 -1.70
N ILE A 148 11.80 -8.76 -1.50
CA ILE A 148 13.07 -8.06 -1.33
C ILE A 148 13.26 -7.82 0.16
N LEU A 149 14.33 -8.38 0.73
CA LEU A 149 14.70 -8.16 2.13
C LEU A 149 15.66 -6.98 2.23
N LEU A 150 15.35 -6.06 3.13
CA LEU A 150 16.11 -4.84 3.35
C LEU A 150 16.99 -4.95 4.61
N ASP A 151 18.02 -4.11 4.68
CA ASP A 151 18.99 -4.05 5.78
C ASP A 151 18.39 -3.68 7.15
N ASN A 152 17.16 -3.15 7.21
CA ASN A 152 16.37 -2.98 8.45
C ASN A 152 15.37 -4.11 8.72
N SER A 153 15.50 -5.26 8.07
CA SER A 153 14.63 -6.43 8.20
C SER A 153 13.27 -6.33 7.53
N TYR A 154 12.86 -5.15 7.02
CA TYR A 154 11.63 -5.02 6.27
C TYR A 154 11.68 -5.86 4.98
N LEU A 155 10.54 -6.39 4.58
CA LEU A 155 10.36 -7.09 3.31
C LEU A 155 9.28 -6.42 2.49
N ILE A 156 9.58 -6.18 1.22
CA ILE A 156 8.60 -5.71 0.23
C ILE A 156 8.33 -6.77 -0.83
N THR A 157 7.10 -6.82 -1.29
CA THR A 157 6.66 -7.60 -2.46
C THR A 157 5.53 -6.84 -3.14
N GLU A 158 4.92 -7.44 -4.16
CA GLU A 158 3.82 -6.86 -4.90
C GLU A 158 2.75 -7.91 -5.18
N THR A 159 1.50 -7.45 -5.21
CA THR A 159 0.37 -8.23 -5.72
C THR A 159 -0.17 -7.53 -6.97
N ASN A 160 -0.04 -8.17 -8.13
CA ASN A 160 -0.45 -7.56 -9.39
C ASN A 160 -1.97 -7.43 -9.53
N ILE A 161 -2.70 -8.41 -9.03
CA ILE A 161 -4.15 -8.52 -9.24
C ILE A 161 -4.83 -8.89 -7.92
N ALA A 162 -5.85 -8.13 -7.53
CA ALA A 162 -6.69 -8.44 -6.39
C ALA A 162 -8.18 -8.22 -6.73
N LEU A 163 -9.06 -8.88 -5.97
CA LEU A 163 -10.49 -8.62 -6.06
C LEU A 163 -10.77 -7.16 -5.70
N HIS A 164 -11.65 -6.52 -6.48
CA HIS A 164 -11.99 -5.11 -6.27
C HIS A 164 -12.45 -4.82 -4.84
N GLY A 165 -11.91 -3.74 -4.27
CA GLY A 165 -12.30 -3.27 -2.94
C GLY A 165 -11.55 -3.94 -1.78
N THR A 166 -10.65 -4.90 -2.09
CA THR A 166 -9.71 -5.44 -1.08
C THR A 166 -8.53 -4.49 -0.83
N GLY A 167 -8.18 -3.65 -1.81
CA GLY A 167 -7.05 -2.74 -1.73
C GLY A 167 -5.69 -3.46 -1.61
N LEU A 168 -5.63 -4.73 -2.02
CA LEU A 168 -4.44 -5.57 -1.89
C LEU A 168 -3.52 -5.51 -3.11
N ALA A 169 -3.99 -4.96 -4.24
CA ALA A 169 -3.17 -4.79 -5.43
C ALA A 169 -2.15 -3.65 -5.23
N GLY A 170 -0.91 -3.88 -5.65
CA GLY A 170 0.23 -2.98 -5.46
C GLY A 170 1.24 -3.48 -4.43
N LEU A 171 1.95 -2.53 -3.80
CA LEU A 171 3.08 -2.80 -2.90
C LEU A 171 2.59 -3.38 -1.57
N ASN A 172 3.15 -4.50 -1.17
CA ASN A 172 2.92 -5.13 0.12
C ASN A 172 4.19 -5.08 0.99
N LEU A 173 4.00 -4.92 2.30
CA LEU A 173 5.08 -4.72 3.26
C LEU A 173 4.94 -5.61 4.49
N TYR A 174 6.06 -6.19 4.92
CA TYR A 174 6.22 -6.92 6.17
C TYR A 174 7.35 -6.28 6.98
N GLU A 175 7.19 -6.13 8.30
CA GLU A 175 8.19 -5.43 9.12
C GLU A 175 9.43 -6.28 9.35
N ASN A 176 9.23 -7.59 9.34
CA ASN A 176 10.28 -8.56 9.55
C ASN A 176 9.89 -9.92 8.97
N LEU A 177 10.87 -10.83 8.95
CA LEU A 177 10.69 -12.17 8.42
C LEU A 177 9.66 -13.01 9.20
N ASN A 178 9.48 -12.80 10.50
CA ASN A 178 8.46 -13.53 11.26
C ASN A 178 7.05 -13.15 10.83
N ASP A 179 6.81 -11.89 10.48
CA ASP A 179 5.51 -11.45 9.94
C ASP A 179 5.18 -12.21 8.65
N LEU A 180 6.16 -12.34 7.75
CA LEU A 180 6.01 -13.10 6.51
C LEU A 180 5.75 -14.59 6.80
N ILE A 181 6.54 -15.20 7.70
CA ILE A 181 6.39 -16.61 8.08
C ILE A 181 5.01 -16.89 8.69
N ASN A 182 4.48 -15.98 9.51
CA ASN A 182 3.16 -16.13 10.10
C ASN A 182 2.04 -16.14 9.05
N VAL A 183 2.26 -15.50 7.90
CA VAL A 183 1.28 -15.40 6.82
C VAL A 183 1.44 -16.51 5.78
N LYS A 184 2.67 -16.85 5.39
CA LYS A 184 2.96 -17.77 4.27
C LYS A 184 3.68 -19.06 4.66
N GLY A 185 4.08 -19.22 5.91
CA GLY A 185 4.91 -20.34 6.36
C GLY A 185 6.41 -20.10 6.11
N ASN A 186 7.21 -21.09 6.48
CA ASN A 186 8.68 -21.03 6.51
C ASN A 186 9.36 -21.72 5.31
N ASP A 187 8.59 -22.21 4.34
CA ASP A 187 9.08 -22.93 3.15
C ASP A 187 9.56 -21.97 2.05
N TYR A 188 10.35 -20.97 2.42
CA TYR A 188 10.99 -20.05 1.49
C TYR A 188 12.48 -20.38 1.34
N PHE A 189 13.08 -19.91 0.25
CA PHE A 189 14.53 -19.95 0.05
C PHE A 189 15.08 -18.55 -0.21
N LYS A 190 16.31 -18.30 0.27
CA LYS A 190 17.02 -17.04 0.02
C LYS A 190 17.92 -17.14 -1.20
N LEU A 191 18.18 -16.01 -1.85
CA LEU A 191 19.19 -15.91 -2.91
C LEU A 191 20.57 -16.34 -2.39
N THR A 192 20.91 -15.90 -1.18
CA THR A 192 22.20 -16.17 -0.55
C THR A 192 22.41 -17.64 -0.18
N ASP A 193 21.36 -18.38 0.19
CA ASP A 193 21.45 -19.80 0.56
C ASP A 193 21.91 -20.67 -0.62
N LYS A 194 21.43 -20.36 -1.84
CA LYS A 194 21.78 -21.11 -3.05
C LYS A 194 23.12 -20.71 -3.67
N LYS A 195 23.71 -19.56 -3.33
CA LYS A 195 25.13 -19.26 -3.69
C LYS A 195 26.11 -20.28 -3.08
N GLY A 196 25.70 -20.98 -2.01
CA GLY A 196 26.47 -22.05 -1.38
C GLY A 196 26.37 -23.42 -2.06
N ILE A 197 25.48 -23.59 -3.03
CA ILE A 197 25.28 -24.84 -3.77
C ILE A 197 25.85 -24.62 -5.19
N ARG A 198 27.14 -24.88 -5.35
CA ARG A 198 27.81 -25.02 -6.66
C ARG A 198 27.88 -26.49 -7.06
#